data_AF-A0A1C7H5M3-F1
#
_entry.id   AF-A0A1C7H5M3-F1
#
_cell.length_a   1.000
_cell.length_b   1.000
_cell.length_c   1.000
_cell.angle_alpha   90.00
_cell.angle_beta   90.00
_cell.angle_gamma   90.00
#
_symmetry.space_group_name_H-M   'P 1'
#
loop_
_entity.id
_entity.type
_entity.pdbx_description
1 polymer ?
#
loop_
_entity_poly.entity_id
_entity_poly.type
_entity_poly.pdbx_seq_one_letter_code
_entity_poly.pdbx_strand_id
1 'polypeptide(L)'
;MKDIMLADTPVEQREQILRDSCDQIVERSYTRKFDTQQINERRAELANVAIQKADLEDELAGIRAEYKSKIKPLDERIGKVRDELKAGGDYVKGDCFKFVDEDEGMVGFYTPEGYLLEQRAMTQEERQRNVFRAIRTDRTGTND
;
A
#
# COMPACT_ATOMS: atom_id res chain seq x y z
N MET A 1 -55.85 -7.28 34.83
CA MET A 1 -56.21 -7.76 33.47
C MET A 1 -55.32 -8.97 33.19
N LYS A 2 -55.84 -10.09 32.66
CA LYS A 2 -54.99 -11.24 32.29
C LYS A 2 -54.10 -10.84 31.11
N ASP A 3 -52.87 -11.35 31.05
CA ASP A 3 -51.93 -11.10 29.94
C ASP A 3 -52.44 -11.62 28.58
N ILE A 4 -53.36 -12.60 28.61
CA ILE A 4 -53.98 -13.21 27.44
C ILE A 4 -55.50 -13.26 27.65
N MET A 5 -56.25 -12.60 26.75
CA MET A 5 -57.71 -12.72 26.68
C MET A 5 -58.09 -14.08 26.08
N LEU A 6 -59.14 -14.73 26.61
CA LEU A 6 -59.55 -16.10 26.21
C LEU A 6 -58.44 -17.16 26.43
N ALA A 7 -57.65 -17.03 27.51
CA ALA A 7 -56.55 -17.95 27.83
C ALA A 7 -56.98 -19.43 27.88
N ASP A 8 -58.22 -19.70 28.29
CA ASP A 8 -58.78 -21.04 28.45
C ASP A 8 -59.38 -21.61 27.13
N THR A 9 -59.34 -20.84 26.03
CA THR A 9 -59.86 -21.22 24.71
C THR A 9 -58.72 -21.59 23.75
N PRO A 10 -58.89 -22.57 22.85
CA PRO A 10 -57.90 -22.89 21.81
C PRO A 10 -57.56 -21.67 20.95
N VAL A 11 -56.28 -21.47 20.64
CA VAL A 11 -55.76 -20.29 19.90
C VAL A 11 -56.50 -20.09 18.57
N GLU A 12 -56.80 -21.17 17.86
CA GLU A 12 -57.47 -21.17 16.56
C GLU A 12 -58.88 -20.57 16.59
N GLN A 13 -59.56 -20.61 17.75
CA GLN A 13 -60.90 -20.09 17.93
C GLN A 13 -60.92 -18.66 18.48
N ARG A 14 -59.80 -18.19 19.05
CA ARG A 14 -59.73 -16.88 19.74
C ARG A 14 -60.01 -15.73 18.80
N GLU A 15 -59.52 -15.78 17.56
CA GLU A 15 -59.72 -14.69 16.60
C GLU A 15 -61.21 -14.48 16.28
N GLN A 16 -61.95 -15.56 16.01
CA GLN A 16 -63.37 -15.47 15.70
C GLN A 16 -64.17 -14.88 16.86
N ILE A 17 -63.92 -15.36 18.09
CA ILE A 17 -64.58 -14.85 19.29
C ILE A 17 -64.25 -13.37 19.52
N LEU A 18 -62.99 -12.96 19.30
CA LEU A 18 -62.57 -11.56 19.42
C LEU A 18 -63.24 -10.68 18.36
N ARG A 19 -63.38 -11.15 17.12
CA ARG A 19 -64.09 -10.42 16.05
C ARG A 19 -65.56 -10.23 16.39
N ASP A 20 -66.22 -11.27 16.88
CA ASP A 20 -67.66 -11.24 17.20
C ASP A 20 -67.99 -10.43 18.46
N SER A 21 -67.01 -10.20 19.35
CA SER A 21 -67.21 -9.47 20.61
C SER A 21 -66.56 -8.09 20.68
N CYS A 22 -65.74 -7.69 19.70
CA CYS A 22 -65.09 -6.38 19.72
C CYS A 22 -66.02 -5.24 19.34
N ASP A 23 -65.79 -4.06 19.92
CA ASP A 23 -66.51 -2.83 19.56
C ASP A 23 -66.10 -2.29 18.18
N GLN A 24 -64.83 -2.46 17.81
CA GLN A 24 -64.28 -2.02 16.52
C GLN A 24 -63.01 -2.81 16.16
N ILE A 25 -62.89 -3.22 14.90
CA ILE A 25 -61.64 -3.76 14.33
C ILE A 25 -60.78 -2.58 13.86
N VAL A 26 -59.56 -2.46 14.40
CA VAL A 26 -58.61 -1.38 14.08
C VAL A 26 -57.32 -1.96 13.53
N GLU A 27 -56.85 -1.43 12.40
CA GLU A 27 -55.56 -1.81 11.84
C GLU A 27 -54.42 -1.17 12.65
N ARG A 28 -53.52 -2.01 13.18
CA ARG A 28 -52.33 -1.61 13.93
C ARG A 28 -51.19 -2.55 13.62
N SER A 29 -49.98 -2.02 13.56
CA SER A 29 -48.76 -2.84 13.53
C SER A 29 -48.36 -3.21 14.95
N TYR A 30 -47.97 -4.47 15.17
CA TYR A 30 -47.45 -4.94 16.45
C TYR A 30 -46.35 -5.98 16.24
N THR A 31 -45.50 -6.13 17.24
CA THR A 31 -44.48 -7.18 17.26
C THR A 31 -45.06 -8.43 17.92
N ARG A 32 -45.18 -9.51 17.14
CA ARG A 32 -45.51 -10.82 17.70
C ARG A 32 -44.32 -11.36 18.50
N LYS A 33 -44.55 -11.78 19.75
CA LYS A 33 -43.54 -12.48 20.54
C LYS A 33 -43.25 -13.84 19.92
N PHE A 34 -41.99 -14.22 19.86
CA PHE A 34 -41.61 -15.58 19.52
C PHE A 34 -41.93 -16.53 20.68
N ASP A 35 -42.33 -17.74 20.33
CA ASP A 35 -42.32 -18.86 21.27
C ASP A 35 -40.88 -19.39 21.47
N THR A 36 -40.71 -20.30 22.44
CA THR A 36 -39.39 -20.86 22.77
C THR A 36 -38.73 -21.57 21.58
N GLN A 37 -39.50 -22.24 20.74
CA GLN A 37 -38.98 -22.95 19.57
C GLN A 37 -38.45 -21.93 18.54
N GLN A 38 -39.23 -20.92 18.21
CA GLN A 38 -38.85 -19.84 17.30
C GLN A 38 -37.61 -19.09 17.81
N ILE A 39 -37.52 -18.83 19.13
CA ILE A 39 -36.30 -18.22 19.71
C ILE A 39 -35.07 -19.10 19.45
N ASN A 40 -35.20 -20.41 19.66
CA ASN A 40 -34.10 -21.34 19.45
C ASN A 40 -33.70 -21.45 17.97
N GLU A 41 -34.67 -21.49 17.06
CA GLU A 41 -34.42 -21.45 15.61
C GLU A 41 -33.68 -20.18 15.20
N ARG A 42 -34.10 -19.01 15.69
CA ARG A 42 -33.42 -17.73 15.40
C ARG A 42 -32.02 -17.65 16.01
N ARG A 43 -31.80 -18.24 17.18
CA ARG A 43 -30.47 -18.35 17.78
C ARG A 43 -29.53 -19.23 16.95
N ALA A 44 -30.03 -20.36 16.45
CA ALA A 44 -29.27 -21.25 15.58
C ALA A 44 -28.92 -20.57 14.24
N GLU A 45 -29.89 -19.90 13.63
CA GLU A 45 -29.68 -19.10 12.40
C GLU A 45 -28.65 -18.00 12.63
N LEU A 46 -28.76 -17.24 13.73
CA LEU A 46 -27.80 -16.20 14.08
C LEU A 46 -26.39 -16.76 14.25
N ALA A 47 -26.24 -17.90 14.93
CA ALA A 47 -24.94 -18.54 15.11
C ALA A 47 -24.32 -18.95 13.76
N ASN A 48 -25.11 -19.57 12.88
CA ASN A 48 -24.64 -20.00 11.57
C ASN A 48 -24.19 -18.81 10.71
N VAL A 49 -24.99 -17.74 10.63
CA VAL A 49 -24.65 -16.55 9.85
C VAL A 49 -23.43 -15.83 10.45
N ALA A 50 -23.32 -15.79 11.78
CA ALA A 50 -22.16 -15.18 12.45
C ALA A 50 -20.86 -15.95 12.17
N ILE A 51 -20.90 -17.28 12.16
CA ILE A 51 -19.75 -18.13 11.82
C ILE A 51 -19.34 -17.89 10.36
N GLN A 52 -20.29 -17.97 9.43
CA GLN A 52 -20.00 -17.71 8.01
C GLN A 52 -19.40 -16.33 7.76
N LYS A 53 -19.90 -15.32 8.49
CA LYS A 53 -19.35 -13.96 8.43
C LYS A 53 -17.90 -13.92 8.93
N ALA A 54 -17.60 -14.58 10.06
CA ALA A 54 -16.26 -14.62 10.62
C ALA A 54 -15.27 -15.29 9.67
N ASP A 55 -15.63 -16.43 9.09
CA ASP A 55 -14.79 -17.14 8.12
C ASP A 55 -14.45 -16.25 6.90
N LEU A 56 -15.45 -15.54 6.36
CA LEU A 56 -15.25 -14.61 5.24
C LEU A 56 -14.38 -13.40 5.63
N GLU A 57 -14.48 -12.90 6.86
CA GLU A 57 -13.66 -11.81 7.36
C GLU A 57 -12.18 -12.24 7.52
N ASP A 58 -11.95 -13.47 7.95
CA ASP A 58 -10.61 -14.06 8.06
C ASP A 58 -9.98 -14.29 6.68
N GLU A 59 -10.73 -14.83 5.72
CA GLU A 59 -10.29 -14.97 4.33
C GLU A 59 -9.95 -13.60 3.70
N LEU A 60 -10.81 -12.59 3.91
CA LEU A 60 -10.58 -11.23 3.43
C LEU A 60 -9.32 -10.62 4.04
N ALA A 61 -9.04 -10.88 5.33
CA ALA A 61 -7.82 -10.44 5.97
C ALA A 61 -6.57 -11.06 5.33
N GLY A 62 -6.62 -12.36 5.00
CA GLY A 62 -5.56 -13.06 4.27
C GLY A 62 -5.30 -12.45 2.88
N ILE A 63 -6.36 -12.24 2.09
CA ILE A 63 -6.27 -11.62 0.75
C ILE A 63 -5.68 -10.21 0.86
N ARG A 64 -6.15 -9.40 1.82
CA ARG A 64 -5.62 -8.05 2.04
C ARG A 64 -4.14 -8.08 2.39
N ALA A 65 -3.71 -9.00 3.24
CA ALA A 65 -2.29 -9.16 3.59
C ALA A 65 -1.44 -9.53 2.36
N GLU A 66 -1.92 -10.46 1.53
CA GLU A 66 -1.25 -10.84 0.29
C GLU A 66 -1.08 -9.65 -0.66
N TYR A 67 -2.14 -8.91 -0.97
CA TYR A 67 -2.06 -7.75 -1.86
C TYR A 67 -1.20 -6.62 -1.26
N LYS A 68 -1.28 -6.39 0.06
CA LYS A 68 -0.41 -5.44 0.74
C LYS A 68 1.07 -5.80 0.60
N SER A 69 1.40 -7.09 0.63
CA SER A 69 2.77 -7.58 0.41
C SER A 69 3.26 -7.31 -1.02
N LYS A 70 2.37 -7.40 -2.02
CA LYS A 70 2.68 -7.11 -3.44
C LYS A 70 2.82 -5.61 -3.70
N ILE A 71 2.04 -4.76 -3.00
CA ILE A 71 2.08 -3.30 -3.14
C ILE A 71 3.34 -2.72 -2.50
N LYS A 72 3.76 -3.23 -1.35
CA LYS A 72 4.92 -2.71 -0.60
C LYS A 72 6.20 -2.51 -1.44
N PRO A 73 6.70 -3.48 -2.24
CA PRO A 73 7.90 -3.27 -3.05
C PRO A 73 7.70 -2.21 -4.14
N LEU A 74 6.46 -2.01 -4.63
CA LEU A 74 6.15 -0.95 -5.59
C LEU A 74 6.22 0.42 -4.93
N ASP A 75 5.67 0.57 -3.72
CA ASP A 75 5.78 1.80 -2.93
C ASP A 75 7.24 2.15 -2.61
N GLU A 76 8.04 1.14 -2.24
CA GLU A 76 9.48 1.30 -2.03
C GLU A 76 10.19 1.74 -3.32
N ARG A 77 9.84 1.13 -4.47
CA ARG A 77 10.41 1.53 -5.77
C ARG A 77 10.00 2.95 -6.17
N ILE A 78 8.74 3.32 -5.97
CA ILE A 78 8.24 4.69 -6.20
C ILE A 78 9.04 5.69 -5.36
N GLY A 79 9.25 5.38 -4.07
CA GLY A 79 10.06 6.19 -3.17
C GLY A 79 11.48 6.39 -3.73
N LYS A 80 12.14 5.30 -4.11
CA LYS A 80 13.50 5.36 -4.68
C LYS A 80 13.57 6.21 -5.95
N VAL A 81 12.68 5.96 -6.91
CA VAL A 81 12.66 6.73 -8.18
C VAL A 81 12.39 8.20 -7.94
N ARG A 82 11.45 8.53 -7.04
CA ARG A 82 11.17 9.91 -6.67
C ARG A 82 12.42 10.60 -6.09
N ASP A 83 13.19 9.90 -5.27
CA ASP A 83 14.38 10.47 -4.64
C ASP A 83 15.53 10.61 -5.66
N GLU A 84 15.71 9.64 -6.58
CA GLU A 84 16.60 9.74 -7.76
C GLU A 84 16.24 10.98 -8.62
N LEU A 85 14.96 11.20 -8.90
CA LEU A 85 14.49 12.37 -9.65
C LEU A 85 14.74 13.69 -8.92
N LYS A 86 14.55 13.73 -7.60
CA LYS A 86 14.85 14.92 -6.78
C LYS A 86 16.34 15.24 -6.76
N ALA A 87 17.19 14.22 -6.76
CA ALA A 87 18.64 14.38 -6.82
C ALA A 87 19.12 14.78 -8.24
N GLY A 88 18.28 14.60 -9.27
CA GLY A 88 18.66 14.86 -10.66
C GLY A 88 19.52 13.76 -11.29
N GLY A 89 19.57 12.57 -10.67
CA GLY A 89 20.38 11.46 -11.12
C GLY A 89 20.49 10.35 -10.07
N ASP A 90 20.99 9.20 -10.48
CA ASP A 90 21.35 8.10 -9.58
C ASP A 90 22.83 8.16 -9.17
N TYR A 91 23.14 7.62 -8.00
CA TYR A 91 24.52 7.54 -7.54
C TYR A 91 25.23 6.38 -8.23
N VAL A 92 26.13 6.71 -9.15
CA VAL A 92 26.95 5.72 -9.87
C VAL A 92 28.33 5.64 -9.23
N LYS A 93 28.76 4.43 -8.86
CA LYS A 93 30.16 4.16 -8.47
C LYS A 93 30.83 3.41 -9.61
N GLY A 94 31.80 4.05 -10.25
CA GLY A 94 32.53 3.49 -11.38
C GLY A 94 33.86 4.21 -11.60
N ASP A 95 34.60 3.78 -12.62
CA ASP A 95 35.87 4.39 -12.99
C ASP A 95 35.63 5.83 -13.48
N CYS A 96 36.34 6.77 -12.87
CA CYS A 96 36.38 8.16 -13.29
C CYS A 96 37.76 8.47 -13.87
N PHE A 97 37.79 9.20 -14.99
CA PHE A 97 39.00 9.43 -15.74
C PHE A 97 39.60 10.79 -15.38
N LYS A 98 40.79 10.77 -14.79
CA LYS A 98 41.53 11.97 -14.41
C LYS A 98 42.41 12.44 -15.57
N PHE A 99 42.25 13.70 -15.96
CA PHE A 99 43.10 14.39 -16.92
C PHE A 99 43.76 15.58 -16.25
N VAL A 100 45.00 15.86 -16.63
CA VAL A 100 45.79 16.96 -16.08
C VAL A 100 46.31 17.79 -17.22
N ASP A 101 45.98 19.08 -17.19
CA ASP A 101 46.31 20.07 -18.21
C ASP A 101 47.43 20.98 -17.68
N GLU A 102 48.67 20.68 -18.09
CA GLU A 102 49.88 21.37 -17.63
C GLU A 102 49.93 22.85 -17.98
N ASP A 103 49.29 23.24 -19.09
CA ASP A 103 49.30 24.61 -19.59
C ASP A 103 48.36 25.49 -18.77
N GLU A 104 47.18 24.97 -18.43
CA GLU A 104 46.22 25.69 -17.58
C GLU A 104 46.46 25.51 -16.08
N GLY A 105 47.30 24.55 -15.66
CA GLY A 105 47.55 24.29 -14.24
C GLY A 105 46.41 23.54 -13.54
N MET A 106 45.52 22.88 -14.30
CA MET A 106 44.25 22.32 -13.81
C MET A 106 44.17 20.79 -13.97
N VAL A 107 43.33 20.18 -13.15
CA VAL A 107 42.97 18.76 -13.18
C VAL A 107 41.46 18.64 -13.29
N GLY A 108 41.00 17.85 -14.25
CA GLY A 108 39.59 17.49 -14.43
C GLY A 108 39.36 16.00 -14.21
N PHE A 109 38.27 15.67 -13.52
CA PHE A 109 37.76 14.30 -13.43
C PHE A 109 36.52 14.17 -14.30
N TYR A 110 36.46 13.12 -15.11
CA TYR A 110 35.37 12.92 -16.08
C TYR A 110 34.70 11.57 -15.91
N THR A 111 33.40 11.51 -16.21
CA THR A 111 32.66 10.24 -16.33
C THR A 111 33.15 9.44 -17.55
N PRO A 112 32.83 8.14 -17.66
CA PRO A 112 33.10 7.36 -18.88
C PRO A 112 32.51 7.95 -20.17
N GLU A 113 31.40 8.67 -20.06
CA GLU A 113 30.74 9.36 -21.18
C GLU A 113 31.37 10.72 -21.50
N GLY A 114 32.35 11.17 -20.71
CA GLY A 114 33.09 12.41 -20.95
C GLY A 114 32.51 13.65 -20.28
N TYR A 115 31.55 13.53 -19.36
CA TYR A 115 31.06 14.68 -18.59
C TYR A 115 32.04 15.05 -17.47
N LEU A 116 32.33 16.35 -17.33
CA LEU A 116 33.19 16.87 -16.26
C LEU A 116 32.46 16.76 -14.90
N LEU A 117 33.08 16.05 -13.96
CA LEU A 117 32.59 15.85 -12.59
C LEU A 117 33.14 16.92 -11.63
N GLU A 118 34.45 17.13 -11.66
CA GLU A 118 35.16 18.06 -10.78
C GLU A 118 36.35 18.64 -11.53
N GLN A 119 36.59 19.94 -11.32
CA GLN A 119 37.80 20.61 -11.80
C GLN A 119 38.47 21.34 -10.64
N ARG A 120 39.78 21.18 -10.50
CA ARG A 120 40.58 21.87 -9.47
C ARG A 120 42.00 22.16 -9.95
N ALA A 121 42.69 23.04 -9.23
CA ALA A 121 44.12 23.27 -9.46
C ALA A 121 44.94 21.99 -9.18
N MET A 122 46.05 21.85 -9.88
CA MET A 122 46.99 20.74 -9.66
C MET A 122 47.60 20.74 -8.26
N THR A 123 47.76 19.55 -7.68
CA THR A 123 48.62 19.33 -6.52
C THR A 123 50.10 19.33 -6.93
N GLN A 124 51.02 19.50 -5.96
CA GLN A 124 52.46 19.45 -6.23
C GLN A 124 52.92 18.14 -6.86
N GLU A 125 52.33 17.01 -6.45
CA GLU A 125 52.64 15.69 -7.01
C GLU A 125 52.17 15.58 -8.47
N GLU A 126 51.01 16.13 -8.80
CA GLU A 126 50.48 16.13 -10.17
C GLU A 126 51.25 17.03 -11.12
N ARG A 127 52.00 18.00 -10.59
CA ARG A 127 52.96 18.83 -11.36
C ARG A 127 54.26 18.09 -11.66
N GLN A 128 54.58 17.02 -10.94
CA GLN A 128 55.76 16.20 -11.23
C GLN A 128 55.46 15.33 -12.45
N ARG A 129 56.20 15.57 -13.55
CA ARG A 129 56.01 14.83 -14.81
C ARG A 129 56.36 13.36 -14.61
N ASN A 130 55.39 12.48 -14.86
CA ASN A 130 55.60 11.04 -14.95
C ASN A 130 55.84 10.62 -16.40
N VAL A 131 56.61 9.54 -16.61
CA VAL A 131 57.02 9.03 -17.95
C VAL A 131 55.84 8.81 -18.90
N PHE A 132 54.69 8.36 -18.38
CA PHE A 132 53.47 8.16 -19.18
C PHE A 132 52.83 9.46 -19.70
N ARG A 133 53.10 10.62 -19.07
CA ARG A 133 52.65 11.93 -19.56
C ARG A 133 53.57 12.49 -20.63
N ALA A 134 54.88 12.32 -20.50
CA ALA A 134 55.85 12.77 -21.51
C ALA A 134 55.48 12.23 -22.90
N ILE A 135 55.07 10.96 -22.98
CA ILE A 135 54.64 10.29 -24.21
C ILE A 135 53.32 10.85 -24.80
N ARG A 136 52.43 11.46 -24.01
CA ARG A 136 51.17 12.05 -24.52
C ARG A 136 51.40 13.40 -25.18
N THR A 137 52.23 14.25 -24.58
CA THR A 137 52.68 15.53 -25.18
C THR A 137 53.39 15.33 -26.52
N ASP A 138 54.15 14.25 -26.67
CA ASP A 138 54.83 13.92 -27.94
C ASP A 138 53.89 13.41 -29.04
N ARG A 139 52.61 13.13 -28.74
CA ARG A 139 51.60 12.66 -29.71
C ARG A 139 50.56 13.69 -30.11
N THR A 140 50.40 14.78 -29.36
CA THR A 140 49.63 15.94 -29.82
C THR A 140 50.48 16.71 -30.82
N GLY A 141 50.52 16.21 -32.05
CA GLY A 141 51.13 16.89 -33.18
C GLY A 141 50.33 18.14 -33.56
N THR A 142 50.60 19.26 -32.90
CA THR A 142 50.49 20.59 -33.49
C THR A 142 51.91 21.06 -33.76
N ASN A 143 52.41 20.70 -34.96
CA ASN A 143 53.47 21.46 -35.61
C ASN A 143 52.76 22.50 -36.49
N ASP A 144 52.99 23.78 -36.17
CA ASP A 144 52.70 25.02 -36.93
C ASP A 144 51.35 25.17 -37.66
#